data_AF-A0A9D6VJ53-F1
#
_entry.id   AF-A0A9D6VJ53-F1
#
_cell.length_a   1.000
_cell.length_b   1.000
_cell.length_c   1.000
_cell.angle_alpha   90.00
_cell.angle_beta   90.00
_cell.angle_gamma   90.00
#
_symmetry.space_group_name_H-M   'P 1'
#
loop_
_entity.id
_entity.type
_entity.pdbx_description
1 polymer ?
#
loop_
_entity_poly.entity_id
_entity_poly.type
_entity_poly.pdbx_seq_one_letter_code
_entity_poly.pdbx_strand_id
1 'polypeptide(L)'
;MGKDDREEEQESQFKVKDKRAAFMDEKEIKKEEASKKRDAERKKDSGTIAEKDNSEPEPSLPEVSFSMHIITLYEQGSFYLGYSRNPEIQNPQVNLPVAKMMIDTMDMLKAKTQGNLIEQEAQLLEEAAADLKMKYVAKLKEGL
;
A
#
# COMPACT_ATOMS: atom_id res chain seq x y z
N MET A 1 21.15 -29.19 -50.75
CA MET A 1 19.75 -28.99 -51.22
C MET A 1 18.83 -29.65 -50.20
N GLY A 2 17.89 -29.01 -49.51
CA GLY A 2 17.45 -27.61 -49.45
C GLY A 2 17.28 -27.18 -47.98
N LYS A 3 17.61 -25.93 -47.64
CA LYS A 3 16.75 -24.73 -47.55
C LYS A 3 16.05 -24.61 -46.19
N ASP A 4 16.50 -23.58 -45.49
CA ASP A 4 15.97 -23.00 -44.25
C ASP A 4 14.53 -22.45 -44.36
N ASP A 5 14.01 -22.17 -43.16
CA ASP A 5 13.23 -20.99 -42.75
C ASP A 5 11.73 -21.13 -42.44
N ARG A 6 11.43 -20.59 -41.24
CA ARG A 6 10.19 -19.98 -40.69
C ARG A 6 9.28 -20.79 -39.76
N GLU A 7 9.52 -20.55 -38.47
CA GLU A 7 8.61 -19.97 -37.46
C GLU A 7 7.10 -19.98 -37.76
N GLU A 8 6.29 -20.39 -36.78
CA GLU A 8 5.33 -19.48 -36.14
C GLU A 8 4.62 -20.15 -34.93
N GLU A 9 4.48 -19.34 -33.90
CA GLU A 9 3.96 -19.61 -32.56
C GLU A 9 2.48 -20.01 -32.62
N GLN A 10 2.11 -21.08 -31.90
CA GLN A 10 0.70 -21.42 -31.69
C GLN A 10 0.11 -20.54 -30.57
N GLU A 11 -0.25 -19.30 -30.93
CA GLU A 11 -1.07 -18.44 -30.07
C GLU A 11 -2.55 -18.88 -30.10
N SER A 12 -2.99 -19.43 -28.96
CA SER A 12 -4.35 -19.42 -28.41
C SER A 12 -5.54 -19.31 -29.38
N GLN A 13 -5.99 -20.44 -29.94
CA GLN A 13 -7.29 -20.54 -30.59
C GLN A 13 -8.36 -21.10 -29.63
N PHE A 14 -8.83 -20.29 -28.67
CA PHE A 14 -10.03 -20.63 -27.89
C PHE A 14 -11.14 -19.62 -28.18
N LYS A 15 -12.07 -19.97 -29.08
CA LYS A 15 -13.28 -19.18 -29.33
C LYS A 15 -14.34 -19.53 -28.28
N VAL A 16 -14.44 -18.72 -27.22
CA VAL A 16 -15.59 -18.74 -26.31
C VAL A 16 -16.78 -18.12 -27.05
N LYS A 17 -17.60 -18.96 -27.70
CA LYS A 17 -18.93 -18.52 -28.14
C LYS A 17 -19.86 -18.51 -26.93
N ASP A 18 -20.10 -17.32 -26.40
CA ASP A 18 -21.09 -17.08 -25.36
C ASP A 18 -22.49 -17.46 -25.88
N LYS A 19 -23.12 -18.47 -25.25
CA LYS A 19 -24.46 -18.96 -25.60
C LYS A 19 -25.58 -18.26 -24.84
N ARG A 20 -25.27 -17.29 -23.98
CA ARG A 20 -26.26 -16.62 -23.10
C ARG A 20 -27.30 -15.84 -23.89
N ALA A 21 -26.92 -15.31 -25.05
CA ALA A 21 -27.83 -14.58 -25.94
C ALA A 21 -28.98 -15.43 -26.52
N ALA A 22 -28.86 -16.76 -26.54
CA ALA A 22 -29.92 -17.63 -27.06
C ALA A 22 -31.06 -17.89 -26.06
N PHE A 23 -30.92 -17.44 -24.81
CA PHE A 23 -31.85 -17.77 -23.70
C PHE A 23 -32.42 -16.53 -22.99
N MET A 24 -32.23 -15.32 -23.51
CA MET A 24 -32.69 -14.08 -22.87
C MET A 24 -33.82 -13.41 -23.66
N ASP A 25 -34.86 -13.00 -22.94
CA ASP A 25 -36.05 -12.32 -23.46
C ASP A 25 -35.71 -10.90 -23.96
N GLU A 26 -36.42 -10.37 -24.97
CA GLU A 26 -36.12 -9.08 -25.64
C GLU A 26 -36.08 -7.89 -24.67
N LYS A 27 -36.77 -8.00 -23.52
CA LYS A 27 -36.78 -7.00 -22.45
C LYS A 27 -35.50 -6.98 -21.61
N GLU A 28 -34.80 -8.11 -21.48
CA GLU A 28 -33.52 -8.22 -20.77
C GLU A 28 -32.35 -7.70 -21.63
N ILE A 29 -32.43 -7.91 -22.95
CA ILE A 29 -31.44 -7.42 -23.93
C ILE A 29 -31.34 -5.88 -23.87
N LYS A 30 -32.48 -5.17 -23.82
CA LYS A 30 -32.50 -3.70 -23.72
C LYS A 30 -31.97 -3.16 -22.38
N LYS A 31 -32.02 -3.96 -21.31
CA LYS A 31 -31.55 -3.56 -19.97
C LYS A 31 -30.03 -3.71 -19.84
N GLU A 32 -29.43 -4.71 -20.50
CA GLU A 32 -27.97 -4.86 -20.63
C GLU A 32 -27.35 -3.84 -21.61
N GLU A 33 -28.03 -3.49 -22.71
CA GLU A 33 -27.53 -2.44 -23.62
C GLU A 33 -27.52 -1.05 -22.97
N ALA A 34 -28.47 -0.78 -22.07
CA ALA A 34 -28.51 0.46 -21.29
C ALA A 34 -27.45 0.50 -20.16
N SER A 35 -26.97 -0.65 -19.65
CA SER A 35 -25.84 -0.68 -18.70
C SER A 35 -24.49 -0.62 -19.41
N LYS A 36 -24.33 -1.28 -20.57
CA LYS A 36 -23.10 -1.19 -21.38
C LYS A 36 -22.82 0.20 -21.96
N LYS A 37 -23.84 1.05 -22.18
CA LYS A 37 -23.64 2.45 -22.56
C LYS A 37 -23.16 3.35 -21.41
N ARG A 38 -23.33 2.98 -20.14
CA ARG A 38 -22.82 3.75 -19.00
C ARG A 38 -21.37 3.41 -18.63
N ASP A 39 -20.91 2.21 -18.96
CA ASP A 39 -19.51 1.78 -18.72
C ASP A 39 -18.54 2.14 -19.85
N ALA A 40 -19.02 2.47 -21.05
CA ALA A 40 -18.17 2.92 -22.16
C ALA A 40 -17.75 4.41 -22.09
N GLU A 41 -18.35 5.20 -21.20
CA GLU A 41 -18.05 6.64 -21.05
C GLU A 41 -17.16 6.96 -19.82
N ARG A 42 -16.76 5.94 -19.05
CA ARG A 42 -15.81 6.08 -17.92
C ARG A 42 -14.38 5.61 -18.22
N LYS A 43 -14.11 5.19 -19.47
CA LYS A 43 -12.77 4.78 -19.95
C LYS A 43 -12.23 5.69 -21.06
N LYS A 44 -12.54 6.99 -20.99
CA LYS A 44 -12.00 8.04 -21.86
C LYS A 44 -11.47 9.26 -21.09
N ASP A 45 -10.96 9.04 -19.89
CA ASP A 45 -10.12 10.01 -19.17
C ASP A 45 -8.66 9.52 -19.03
N SER A 46 -8.25 8.66 -19.97
CA SER A 46 -6.85 8.61 -20.42
C SER A 46 -6.73 9.63 -21.55
N GLY A 47 -6.89 10.90 -21.19
CA GLY A 47 -6.64 12.05 -22.03
C GLY A 47 -5.37 12.71 -21.53
N THR A 48 -4.27 12.46 -22.23
CA THR A 48 -3.06 13.29 -22.23
C THR A 48 -3.43 14.77 -22.22
N ILE A 49 -3.26 15.44 -21.08
CA ILE A 49 -3.01 16.87 -21.06
C ILE A 49 -1.56 17.01 -21.53
N ALA A 50 -1.39 17.28 -22.83
CA ALA A 50 -0.14 17.82 -23.33
C ALA A 50 -0.06 19.30 -22.88
N GLU A 51 0.16 19.51 -21.58
CA GLU A 51 0.67 20.76 -21.07
C GLU A 51 2.16 20.77 -21.38
N LYS A 52 2.56 21.74 -22.19
CA LYS A 52 3.95 22.02 -22.48
C LYS A 52 4.54 22.66 -21.22
N ASP A 53 4.84 21.82 -20.22
CA ASP A 53 5.35 22.29 -18.95
C ASP A 53 6.87 22.47 -19.02
N ASN A 54 7.29 23.71 -18.81
CA ASN A 54 8.68 24.08 -18.67
C ASN A 54 9.01 24.06 -17.16
N SER A 55 8.68 22.96 -16.50
CA SER A 55 8.93 22.73 -15.09
C SER A 55 10.33 22.16 -14.92
N GLU A 56 11.18 22.86 -14.15
CA GLU A 56 12.37 22.27 -13.55
C GLU A 56 12.00 20.93 -12.88
N PRO A 57 12.90 19.93 -12.85
CA PRO A 57 12.58 18.64 -12.26
C PRO A 57 12.16 18.83 -10.80
N GLU A 58 10.85 18.74 -10.55
CA GLU A 58 10.27 18.67 -9.21
C GLU A 58 11.04 17.60 -8.43
N PRO A 59 11.52 17.89 -7.20
CA PRO A 59 12.26 16.93 -6.41
C PRO A 59 11.38 15.71 -6.18
N SER A 60 11.72 14.58 -6.82
CA SER A 60 11.00 13.33 -6.64
C SER A 60 11.20 12.85 -5.20
N LEU A 61 10.13 12.75 -4.43
CA LEU A 61 10.18 12.18 -3.08
C LEU A 61 10.65 10.71 -3.16
N PRO A 62 11.47 10.24 -2.20
CA PRO A 62 11.89 8.85 -2.17
C PRO A 62 10.68 7.92 -2.04
N GLU A 63 10.71 6.78 -2.71
CA GLU A 63 9.69 5.75 -2.57
C GLU A 63 9.64 5.22 -1.13
N VAL A 64 8.44 5.14 -0.57
CA VAL A 64 8.24 4.66 0.81
C VAL A 64 8.14 3.14 0.81
N SER A 65 9.03 2.47 1.54
CA SER A 65 8.94 1.03 1.81
C SER A 65 8.20 0.75 3.13
N PHE A 66 7.69 -0.47 3.29
CA PHE A 66 7.03 -0.88 4.54
C PHE A 66 8.01 -0.82 5.73
N SER A 67 9.26 -1.23 5.53
CA SER A 67 10.34 -1.07 6.53
C SER A 67 10.54 0.39 6.94
N MET A 68 10.54 1.33 6.00
CA MET A 68 10.67 2.76 6.30
C MET A 68 9.46 3.28 7.10
N HIS A 69 8.27 2.78 6.79
CA HIS A 69 7.06 3.10 7.55
C HIS A 69 7.14 2.58 9.00
N ILE A 70 7.61 1.35 9.22
CA ILE A 70 7.82 0.80 10.56
C ILE A 70 8.80 1.66 11.36
N ILE A 71 9.94 2.04 10.76
CA ILE A 71 10.94 2.89 11.41
C ILE A 71 10.34 4.24 11.80
N THR A 72 9.56 4.86 10.92
CA THR A 72 8.92 6.14 11.18
C THR A 72 7.93 6.05 12.35
N LEU A 73 7.09 5.01 12.39
CA LEU A 73 6.17 4.77 13.51
C LEU A 73 6.93 4.52 14.82
N TYR A 74 8.02 3.77 14.76
CA TYR A 74 8.88 3.50 15.89
C TYR A 74 9.51 4.78 16.47
N GLU A 75 10.02 5.65 15.62
CA GLU A 75 10.58 6.95 16.01
C GLU A 75 9.51 7.85 16.64
N GLN A 76 8.31 7.90 16.06
CA GLN A 76 7.18 8.63 16.64
C GLN A 76 6.82 8.10 18.03
N GLY A 77 6.68 6.79 18.20
CA GLY A 77 6.45 6.17 19.51
C GLY A 77 7.55 6.51 20.52
N SER A 78 8.81 6.41 20.11
CA SER A 78 9.97 6.73 20.94
C SER A 78 10.04 8.22 21.31
N PHE A 79 9.62 9.11 20.40
CA PHE A 79 9.50 10.54 20.64
C PHE A 79 8.47 10.85 21.72
N TYR A 80 7.27 10.27 21.66
CA TYR A 80 6.25 10.46 22.68
C TYR A 80 6.61 9.84 24.03
N LEU A 81 7.57 8.91 24.08
CA LEU A 81 8.14 8.39 25.31
C LEU A 81 9.31 9.23 25.87
N GLY A 82 9.76 10.24 25.12
CA GLY A 82 10.92 11.07 25.49
C GLY A 82 12.28 10.39 25.28
N TYR A 83 12.34 9.28 24.53
CA TYR A 83 13.59 8.62 24.15
C TYR A 83 14.19 9.23 22.87
N SER A 84 13.42 9.99 22.09
CA SER A 84 13.96 10.74 20.96
C SER A 84 14.69 11.99 21.47
N ARG A 85 16.01 12.00 21.32
CA ARG A 85 16.87 13.15 21.63
C ARG A 85 16.91 14.07 20.42
N ASN A 86 15.93 14.97 20.29
CA ASN A 86 16.19 16.16 19.50
C ASN A 86 16.99 17.14 20.39
N PRO A 87 18.28 17.42 20.09
CA PRO A 87 19.10 18.33 20.90
C PRO A 87 18.54 19.76 20.96
N GLU A 88 17.64 20.15 20.04
CA GLU A 88 16.99 21.46 20.06
C GLU A 88 15.77 21.50 21.00
N ILE A 89 15.18 20.35 21.32
CA ILE A 89 14.00 20.27 22.19
C ILE A 89 14.47 20.01 23.62
N GLN A 90 14.63 21.09 24.39
CA GLN A 90 15.09 21.03 25.78
C GLN A 90 14.19 20.21 26.71
N ASN A 91 12.92 20.04 26.36
CA ASN A 91 11.96 19.32 27.20
C ASN A 91 11.04 18.43 26.35
N PRO A 92 11.40 17.17 26.09
CA PRO A 92 10.52 16.26 25.37
C PRO A 92 9.23 16.09 26.18
N GLN A 93 8.12 16.57 25.61
CA GLN A 93 6.78 16.42 26.19
C GLN A 93 6.38 14.94 26.10
N VAL A 94 6.63 14.20 27.18
CA VAL A 94 6.25 12.79 27.29
C VAL A 94 4.72 12.69 27.25
N ASN A 95 4.20 11.91 26.29
CA ASN A 95 2.78 11.66 26.12
C ASN A 95 2.53 10.15 26.05
N LEU A 96 2.32 9.54 27.22
CA LEU A 96 2.09 8.10 27.36
C LEU A 96 0.83 7.62 26.60
N PRO A 97 -0.33 8.32 26.63
CA PRO A 97 -1.49 7.93 25.84
C PRO A 97 -1.18 7.79 24.34
N VAL A 98 -0.45 8.75 23.76
CA VAL A 98 -0.10 8.71 22.33
C VAL A 98 0.96 7.64 22.06
N ALA A 99 1.94 7.46 22.95
CA ALA A 99 2.90 6.36 22.83
C ALA A 99 2.21 4.99 22.82
N LYS A 100 1.19 4.79 23.67
CA LYS A 100 0.38 3.57 23.68
C LYS A 100 -0.35 3.38 22.34
N MET A 101 -0.93 4.44 21.79
CA MET A 101 -1.59 4.38 20.48
C MET A 101 -0.61 3.95 19.37
N MET A 102 0.65 4.39 19.41
CA MET A 102 1.67 3.93 18.46
C MET A 102 1.97 2.44 18.61
N ILE A 103 2.11 1.95 19.85
CA ILE A 103 2.29 0.51 20.12
C ILE A 103 1.09 -0.30 19.60
N ASP A 104 -0.13 0.15 19.91
CA ASP A 104 -1.37 -0.51 19.46
C ASP A 104 -1.44 -0.54 17.92
N THR A 105 -0.98 0.52 17.26
CA THR A 105 -0.90 0.59 15.79
C THR A 105 0.07 -0.44 15.23
N MET A 106 1.25 -0.59 15.84
CA MET A 106 2.23 -1.60 15.42
C MET A 106 1.71 -3.03 15.64
N ASP A 107 1.03 -3.27 16.76
CA ASP A 107 0.39 -4.57 17.04
C ASP A 107 -0.73 -4.89 16.04
N MET A 108 -1.54 -3.88 15.70
CA MET A 108 -2.57 -4.00 14.66
C MET A 108 -1.93 -4.33 13.31
N LEU A 109 -0.86 -3.63 12.92
CA LEU A 109 -0.14 -3.92 11.68
C LEU A 109 0.37 -5.36 11.67
N LYS A 110 1.02 -5.82 12.74
CA LYS A 110 1.51 -7.21 12.85
C LYS A 110 0.40 -8.23 12.60
N ALA A 111 -0.78 -8.00 13.17
CA ALA A 111 -1.93 -8.89 12.98
C ALA A 111 -2.53 -8.80 11.57
N LYS A 112 -2.57 -7.61 10.96
CA LYS A 112 -3.20 -7.38 9.65
C LYS A 112 -2.31 -7.72 8.46
N THR A 113 -0.99 -7.73 8.64
CA THR A 113 -0.03 -8.02 7.57
C THR A 113 0.53 -9.44 7.63
N GLN A 114 0.08 -10.28 8.57
CA GLN A 114 0.53 -11.67 8.69
C GLN A 114 0.37 -12.43 7.36
N GLY A 115 1.43 -13.10 6.92
CA GLY A 115 1.48 -13.83 5.65
C GLY A 115 1.80 -12.97 4.42
N ASN A 116 1.85 -11.65 4.56
CA ASN A 116 2.19 -10.70 3.49
C ASN A 116 3.57 -10.05 3.68
N LEU A 117 4.28 -10.35 4.77
CA LEU A 117 5.59 -9.78 5.08
C LEU A 117 6.70 -10.70 4.63
N ILE A 118 7.80 -10.12 4.15
CA ILE A 118 9.08 -10.84 4.06
C ILE A 118 9.69 -11.00 5.45
N GLU A 119 10.63 -11.93 5.60
CA GLU A 119 11.24 -12.27 6.89
C GLU A 119 11.82 -11.04 7.60
N GLN A 120 12.54 -10.19 6.86
CA GLN A 120 13.15 -8.98 7.39
C GLN A 120 12.11 -7.97 7.92
N GLU A 121 10.98 -7.81 7.22
CA GLU A 121 9.91 -6.91 7.63
C GLU A 121 9.18 -7.42 8.87
N ALA A 122 8.92 -8.73 8.91
CA ALA A 122 8.29 -9.38 10.05
C ALA A 122 9.16 -9.24 11.31
N GLN A 123 10.46 -9.50 11.18
CA GLN A 123 11.41 -9.35 12.27
C GLN A 123 11.52 -7.90 12.73
N LEU A 124 11.65 -6.95 11.80
CA LEU A 124 11.73 -5.52 12.11
C LEU A 124 10.49 -5.04 12.88
N LEU A 125 9.29 -5.41 12.42
CA LEU A 125 8.05 -5.03 13.08
C LEU A 125 7.93 -5.63 14.49
N GLU A 126 8.34 -6.89 14.66
CA GLU A 126 8.32 -7.57 15.95
C GLU A 126 9.29 -6.93 16.94
N GLU A 127 10.54 -6.72 16.54
CA GLU A 127 11.57 -6.11 17.38
C GLU A 127 11.21 -4.67 17.77
N ALA A 128 10.77 -3.86 16.80
CA ALA A 128 10.41 -2.47 17.04
C ALA A 128 9.20 -2.34 17.97
N ALA A 129 8.17 -3.19 17.81
CA ALA A 129 7.01 -3.21 18.70
C ALA A 129 7.38 -3.66 20.12
N ALA A 130 8.25 -4.68 20.24
CA ALA A 130 8.71 -5.18 21.54
C ALA A 130 9.53 -4.13 22.29
N ASP A 131 10.46 -3.46 21.61
CA ASP A 131 11.28 -2.40 22.21
C ASP A 131 10.43 -1.22 22.70
N LEU A 132 9.47 -0.75 21.89
CA LEU A 132 8.55 0.31 22.33
C LEU A 132 7.73 -0.09 23.56
N LYS A 133 7.26 -1.34 23.64
CA LYS A 133 6.55 -1.85 24.82
C LYS A 133 7.44 -1.82 26.06
N MET A 134 8.69 -2.26 25.94
CA MET A 134 9.63 -2.24 27.06
C MET A 134 9.88 -0.80 27.54
N LYS A 135 10.13 0.12 26.61
CA LYS A 135 10.31 1.55 26.90
C LYS A 135 9.07 2.18 27.54
N TYR A 136 7.88 1.84 27.06
CA TYR A 136 6.62 2.30 27.64
C TYR A 136 6.43 1.83 29.08
N VAL A 137 6.70 0.55 29.36
CA VAL A 137 6.65 0.00 30.73
C VAL A 137 7.70 0.65 31.63
N ALA A 138 8.92 0.88 31.14
CA ALA A 138 9.95 1.59 31.89
C ALA A 138 9.49 3.02 32.24
N LYS A 139 8.94 3.74 31.25
CA LYS A 139 8.44 5.11 31.45
C LYS A 139 7.25 5.20 32.40
N LEU A 140 6.36 4.20 32.37
CA LEU A 140 5.27 4.08 33.35
C LEU A 140 5.78 3.92 34.79
N LYS A 141 6.89 3.20 34.97
CA LYS A 141 7.50 3.00 36.30
C LYS A 141 8.23 4.23 36.82
N GLU A 142 8.81 5.05 35.94
CA GLU A 142 9.46 6.31 36.31
C GLU A 142 8.47 7.41 36.75
N GLY A 143 7.21 7.32 36.30
CA GLY A 143 6.14 8.26 36.67
C GLY A 143 5.31 7.87 37.90
N LEU A 144 5.67 6.75 38.55
CA LEU A 144 5.11 6.29 39.84
C LEU A 144 6.04 6.69 40.98
#